data_AF-E3MVY1-F1
#
_entry.id   AF-E3MVY1-F1
#
_cell.length_a   1.000
_cell.length_b   1.000
_cell.length_c   1.000
_cell.angle_alpha   90.00
_cell.angle_beta   90.00
_cell.angle_gamma   90.00
#
_symmetry.space_group_name_H-M   'P 1'
#
loop_
_entity.id
_entity.type
_entity.pdbx_description
1 polymer ?
#
loop_
_entity_poly.entity_id
_entity_poly.type
_entity_poly.pdbx_seq_one_letter_code
_entity_poly.pdbx_strand_id
1 'polypeptide(L)'
;MKTFILEDNIYSLTRDDVKESVKAGCEYLMDLFKPFFLGTRLDSEDDPNTHFTMSMDDVLRRFGDEKIEFLHYPIRRAKHRAVPVKGLGSTTDQYDFFILAVDAFFDLMKDLIIGVQVFQDKNFGKFSLGFHELEKVFKPDCTEPYFIKTQAIEQLREFVVIATDHDEDDQATMIRNAKSDGFTLQNLKNELNHLGLKEAFPEIEEHAEMVYEHVDRCKKEKYLRTCDLFDAVEKCQLLCILNRVPNFKRFIHNQKGCARVPGLKCDKCEKKEETSEIQNSMENLQIKGNEKEKELKKREDEMNRLKEELNREKERLNLEKEKNKMLQAELFKLKAEDLGNAVIQQLLDGFADSSTSNQKKDSPTTSNSSSIPDKCLICSTKIRSPTVNNTSCPSCKRRFHANVTISGISRFS
;
A
#
# COMPACT_ATOMS: atom_id res chain seq x y z
N MET A 1 29.25 35.90 -35.95
CA MET A 1 30.00 35.28 -37.06
C MET A 1 31.31 34.80 -36.45
N LYS A 2 31.48 33.49 -36.26
CA LYS A 2 32.80 32.89 -35.98
C LYS A 2 33.26 32.28 -37.31
N THR A 3 34.48 32.57 -37.70
CA THR A 3 35.05 32.06 -38.95
C THR A 3 35.93 30.87 -38.61
N PHE A 4 35.68 29.73 -39.26
CA PHE A 4 36.44 28.51 -39.08
C PHE A 4 37.14 28.16 -40.39
N ILE A 5 38.34 27.59 -40.29
CA ILE A 5 39.11 27.07 -41.43
C ILE A 5 39.15 25.56 -41.28
N LEU A 6 38.56 24.87 -42.25
CA LEU A 6 38.59 23.42 -42.38
C LEU A 6 38.94 23.11 -43.83
N GLU A 7 39.95 22.26 -44.03
CA GLU A 7 40.41 21.77 -45.35
C GLU A 7 40.51 22.90 -46.41
N ASP A 8 41.38 23.88 -46.10
CA ASP A 8 41.72 25.07 -46.90
C ASP A 8 40.55 26.00 -47.30
N ASN A 9 39.34 25.75 -46.79
CA ASN A 9 38.15 26.56 -47.06
C ASN A 9 37.75 27.42 -45.85
N ILE A 10 37.41 28.67 -46.12
CA ILE A 10 37.00 29.65 -45.09
C ILE A 10 35.47 29.62 -44.96
N TYR A 11 34.96 28.99 -43.90
CA TYR A 11 33.53 28.92 -43.60
C TYR A 11 33.14 29.98 -42.56
N SER A 12 32.24 30.88 -42.94
CA SER A 12 31.71 31.93 -42.07
C SER A 12 30.30 31.58 -41.58
N LEU A 13 30.20 30.83 -40.49
CA LEU A 13 28.91 30.41 -39.94
C LEU A 13 28.16 31.60 -39.30
N THR A 14 26.91 31.79 -39.73
CA THR A 14 25.92 32.63 -39.07
C THR A 14 25.38 31.93 -37.82
N ARG A 15 24.56 32.62 -37.02
CA ARG A 15 23.94 32.01 -35.84
C ARG A 15 22.87 30.99 -36.23
N ASP A 16 22.28 31.12 -37.41
CA ASP A 16 21.17 30.27 -37.84
C ASP A 16 21.69 29.02 -38.55
N ASP A 17 22.83 29.07 -39.25
CA ASP A 17 23.55 27.86 -39.71
C ASP A 17 23.92 26.94 -38.54
N VAL A 18 24.37 27.52 -37.42
CA VAL A 18 24.69 26.75 -36.20
C VAL A 18 23.44 26.09 -35.61
N LYS A 19 22.29 26.79 -35.58
CA LYS A 19 21.02 26.18 -35.15
C LYS A 19 20.58 25.06 -36.08
N GLU A 20 20.73 25.25 -37.40
CA GLU A 20 20.32 24.27 -38.40
C GLU A 20 21.24 23.04 -38.36
N SER A 21 22.53 23.22 -38.09
CA SER A 21 23.48 22.13 -37.82
C SER A 21 23.16 21.39 -36.52
N VAL A 22 22.86 22.09 -35.42
CA VAL A 22 22.40 21.46 -34.16
C VAL A 22 21.06 20.72 -34.37
N LYS A 23 20.11 21.33 -35.09
CA LYS A 23 18.82 20.70 -35.43
C LYS A 23 19.02 19.45 -36.28
N ALA A 24 19.88 19.50 -37.30
CA ALA A 24 20.23 18.35 -38.13
C ALA A 24 20.96 17.26 -37.32
N GLY A 25 21.80 17.63 -36.34
CA GLY A 25 22.40 16.71 -35.38
C GLY A 25 21.36 16.03 -34.50
N CYS A 26 20.41 16.77 -33.95
CA CYS A 26 19.28 16.22 -33.21
C CYS A 26 18.39 15.33 -34.08
N GLU A 27 18.10 15.73 -35.33
CA GLU A 27 17.31 14.93 -36.28
C GLU A 27 18.06 13.66 -36.70
N TYR A 28 19.38 13.72 -36.89
CA TYR A 28 20.23 12.54 -37.13
C TYR A 28 20.28 11.60 -35.93
N LEU A 29 20.41 12.10 -34.71
CA LEU A 29 20.34 11.29 -33.49
C LEU A 29 18.96 10.67 -33.31
N MET A 30 17.88 11.43 -33.56
CA MET A 30 16.51 10.91 -33.53
C MET A 30 16.29 9.85 -34.63
N ASP A 31 16.96 9.93 -35.78
CA ASP A 31 16.93 8.92 -36.83
C ASP A 31 17.84 7.70 -36.55
N LEU A 32 18.92 7.88 -35.79
CA LEU A 32 19.77 6.80 -35.28
C LEU A 32 19.07 6.00 -34.18
N PHE A 33 18.35 6.67 -33.29
CA PHE A 33 17.55 6.05 -32.23
C PHE A 33 16.12 5.70 -32.66
N LYS A 34 15.64 6.15 -33.84
CA LYS A 34 14.32 5.82 -34.40
C LYS A 34 13.98 4.33 -34.33
N PRO A 35 14.86 3.37 -34.67
CA PRO A 35 14.55 1.95 -34.58
C PRO A 35 14.24 1.44 -33.17
N PHE A 36 14.63 2.19 -32.13
CA PHE A 36 14.40 1.87 -30.72
C PHE A 36 13.20 2.64 -30.14
N PHE A 37 12.99 3.90 -30.57
CA PHE A 37 11.87 4.73 -30.12
C PHE A 37 10.62 4.68 -31.03
N LEU A 38 10.70 4.08 -32.22
CA LEU A 38 9.54 3.69 -33.06
C LEU A 38 8.99 2.31 -32.68
N GLY A 39 8.85 2.08 -31.38
CA GLY A 39 7.52 1.65 -30.97
C GLY A 39 6.54 2.73 -31.41
N THR A 40 5.49 2.37 -32.15
CA THR A 40 4.31 3.23 -32.28
C THR A 40 3.74 3.50 -30.87
N ARG A 41 2.67 4.31 -30.77
CA ARG A 41 1.81 4.25 -29.57
C ARG A 41 1.07 2.90 -29.58
N LEU A 42 1.82 1.84 -29.28
CA LEU A 42 1.34 0.48 -29.17
C LEU A 42 0.36 0.43 -28.00
N ASP A 43 -0.82 -0.12 -28.27
CA ASP A 43 -1.71 -0.54 -27.20
C ASP A 43 -1.00 -1.60 -26.34
N SER A 44 -1.47 -1.78 -25.10
CA SER A 44 -0.69 -2.42 -24.02
C SER A 44 -0.21 -3.85 -24.28
N GLU A 45 -0.72 -4.52 -25.31
CA GLU A 45 -0.43 -5.92 -25.62
C GLU A 45 0.79 -6.10 -26.56
N ASP A 46 1.23 -5.05 -27.27
CA ASP A 46 2.25 -5.18 -28.34
C ASP A 46 3.67 -4.67 -27.99
N ASP A 47 3.90 -3.91 -26.90
CA ASP A 47 5.24 -3.36 -26.60
C ASP A 47 6.18 -4.42 -25.98
N PRO A 48 7.24 -4.88 -26.68
CA PRO A 48 8.13 -5.94 -26.21
C PRO A 48 9.01 -5.50 -25.02
N ASN A 49 9.09 -4.20 -24.72
CA ASN A 49 9.85 -3.70 -23.58
C ASN A 49 9.03 -3.65 -22.29
N THR A 50 7.71 -3.88 -22.34
CA THR A 50 6.80 -3.74 -21.21
C THR A 50 6.23 -5.09 -20.75
N HIS A 51 6.22 -5.32 -19.44
CA HIS A 51 5.48 -6.44 -18.82
C HIS A 51 4.58 -5.93 -17.69
N PHE A 52 3.26 -6.04 -17.87
CA PHE A 52 2.27 -5.63 -16.87
C PHE A 52 2.32 -6.51 -15.62
N THR A 53 1.96 -5.96 -14.46
CA THR A 53 1.95 -6.69 -13.20
C THR A 53 0.77 -6.33 -12.31
N MET A 54 0.29 -7.31 -11.56
CA MET A 54 -0.92 -7.25 -10.74
C MET A 54 -0.60 -7.55 -9.27
N SER A 55 -1.42 -7.03 -8.35
CA SER A 55 -1.22 -7.32 -6.92
C SER A 55 -1.62 -8.75 -6.58
N MET A 56 -1.13 -9.30 -5.47
CA MET A 56 -1.56 -10.62 -5.00
C MET A 56 -3.09 -10.71 -4.83
N ASP A 57 -3.74 -9.62 -4.40
CA ASP A 57 -5.19 -9.55 -4.25
C ASP A 57 -5.92 -9.58 -5.61
N ASP A 58 -5.29 -9.07 -6.68
CA ASP A 58 -5.81 -9.17 -8.05
C ASP A 58 -5.64 -10.60 -8.59
N VAL A 59 -4.50 -11.25 -8.33
CA VAL A 59 -4.27 -12.66 -8.67
C VAL A 59 -5.33 -13.55 -8.01
N LEU A 60 -5.51 -13.43 -6.70
CA LEU A 60 -6.47 -14.21 -5.93
C LEU A 60 -7.93 -13.95 -6.36
N ARG A 61 -8.27 -12.71 -6.73
CA ARG A 61 -9.62 -12.37 -7.25
C ARG A 61 -9.85 -12.88 -8.67
N ARG A 62 -8.83 -12.91 -9.53
CA ARG A 62 -8.95 -13.26 -10.96
C ARG A 62 -8.89 -14.75 -11.23
N PHE A 63 -8.10 -15.49 -10.44
CA PHE A 63 -7.80 -16.91 -10.67
C PHE A 63 -8.21 -17.82 -9.51
N GLY A 64 -8.55 -17.28 -8.32
CA GLY A 64 -9.07 -18.05 -7.19
C GLY A 64 -8.14 -19.18 -6.74
N ASP A 65 -8.67 -20.40 -6.68
CA ASP A 65 -7.96 -21.63 -6.30
C ASP A 65 -7.28 -22.36 -7.48
N GLU A 66 -7.09 -21.69 -8.64
CA GLU A 66 -6.27 -22.23 -9.73
C GLU A 66 -4.84 -22.54 -9.26
N LYS A 67 -4.22 -23.57 -9.85
CA LYS A 67 -2.85 -24.01 -9.53
C LYS A 67 -1.79 -23.07 -10.10
N ILE A 68 -1.68 -21.87 -9.53
CA ILE A 68 -0.61 -20.93 -9.81
C ILE A 68 0.65 -21.32 -9.02
N GLU A 69 1.72 -21.68 -9.72
CA GLU A 69 3.03 -21.91 -9.10
C GLU A 69 3.82 -20.60 -9.03
N PHE A 70 4.03 -20.08 -7.81
CA PHE A 70 4.73 -18.82 -7.59
C PHE A 70 6.25 -19.03 -7.48
N LEU A 71 7.00 -18.53 -8.45
CA LEU A 71 8.46 -18.46 -8.37
C LEU A 71 8.90 -17.41 -7.33
N HIS A 72 9.21 -17.87 -6.12
CA HIS A 72 9.64 -17.03 -5.00
C HIS A 72 11.04 -16.42 -5.24
N TYR A 73 11.09 -15.25 -5.90
CA TYR A 73 12.33 -14.49 -6.06
C TYR A 73 12.60 -13.58 -4.85
N PRO A 74 13.76 -13.68 -4.16
CA PRO A 74 14.06 -12.83 -3.02
C PRO A 74 14.38 -11.41 -3.47
N ILE A 75 13.50 -10.45 -3.18
CA ILE A 75 13.67 -9.03 -3.52
C ILE A 75 14.86 -8.46 -2.73
N ARG A 76 16.05 -8.52 -3.33
CA ARG A 76 17.22 -7.76 -2.89
C ARG A 76 16.94 -6.28 -3.15
N ARG A 77 17.06 -5.42 -2.14
CA ARG A 77 16.94 -3.95 -2.28
C ARG A 77 18.26 -3.30 -1.85
N ALA A 78 18.92 -2.58 -2.75
CA ALA A 78 19.98 -1.64 -2.37
C ALA A 78 19.35 -0.31 -1.90
N LYS A 79 20.13 0.58 -1.27
CA LYS A 79 19.64 1.95 -0.93
C LYS A 79 19.43 2.80 -2.19
N HIS A 80 20.17 2.53 -3.27
CA HIS A 80 20.41 3.48 -4.36
C HIS A 80 20.17 2.95 -5.78
N ARG A 81 19.70 1.71 -5.92
CA ARG A 81 19.29 1.11 -7.21
C ARG A 81 18.30 -0.01 -6.93
N ALA A 82 17.28 -0.17 -7.77
CA ALA A 82 16.47 -1.39 -7.76
C ALA A 82 17.26 -2.57 -8.33
N VAL A 83 16.82 -3.79 -8.00
CA VAL A 83 17.42 -5.02 -8.52
C VAL A 83 16.51 -5.57 -9.60
N PRO A 84 16.98 -5.69 -10.86
CA PRO A 84 16.18 -6.25 -11.94
C PRO A 84 15.76 -7.70 -11.66
N VAL A 85 14.55 -8.03 -12.10
CA VAL A 85 14.02 -9.39 -12.17
C VAL A 85 14.30 -9.98 -13.56
N LYS A 86 14.50 -11.29 -13.64
CA LYS A 86 14.74 -11.98 -14.92
C LYS A 86 13.41 -12.24 -15.62
N GLY A 87 13.33 -11.96 -16.93
CA GLY A 87 12.19 -12.31 -17.77
C GLY A 87 12.03 -13.83 -17.94
N LEU A 88 10.80 -14.27 -18.21
CA LEU A 88 10.49 -15.66 -18.56
C LEU A 88 10.56 -15.85 -20.08
N GLY A 89 11.08 -16.99 -20.53
CA GLY A 89 10.91 -17.44 -21.92
C GLY A 89 11.97 -17.02 -22.96
N SER A 90 13.06 -16.34 -22.59
CA SER A 90 14.15 -16.12 -23.57
C SER A 90 14.78 -17.46 -23.98
N THR A 91 14.75 -17.74 -25.29
CA THR A 91 15.29 -18.95 -25.94
C THR A 91 16.66 -18.73 -26.56
N THR A 92 17.26 -17.55 -26.39
CA THR A 92 18.63 -17.21 -26.78
C THR A 92 19.43 -16.83 -25.54
N ASP A 93 20.78 -16.83 -25.63
CA ASP A 93 21.67 -16.56 -24.49
C ASP A 93 21.61 -15.12 -23.94
N GLN A 94 20.74 -14.27 -24.52
CA GLN A 94 20.41 -12.96 -23.96
C GLN A 94 19.32 -13.11 -22.90
N TYR A 95 19.72 -13.04 -21.63
CA TYR A 95 18.80 -12.98 -20.51
C TYR A 95 18.22 -11.57 -20.39
N ASP A 96 16.98 -11.40 -20.83
CA ASP A 96 16.24 -10.16 -20.62
C ASP A 96 16.00 -9.92 -19.12
N PHE A 97 16.41 -8.74 -18.66
CA PHE A 97 16.19 -8.24 -17.31
C PHE A 97 15.18 -7.09 -17.34
N PHE A 98 14.37 -7.03 -16.29
CA PHE A 98 13.24 -6.12 -16.17
C PHE A 98 13.26 -5.40 -14.82
N ILE A 99 12.88 -4.14 -14.81
CA ILE A 99 12.85 -3.27 -13.63
C ILE A 99 11.46 -2.63 -13.53
N LEU A 100 10.88 -2.52 -12.33
CA LEU A 100 9.56 -1.90 -12.16
C LEU A 100 9.62 -0.44 -12.64
N ALA A 101 8.66 0.02 -13.45
CA ALA A 101 8.73 1.30 -14.17
C ALA A 101 8.98 2.49 -13.22
N VAL A 102 8.32 2.52 -12.07
CA VAL A 102 8.54 3.53 -11.03
C VAL A 102 9.91 3.45 -10.37
N ASP A 103 10.49 2.26 -10.22
CA ASP A 103 11.86 2.12 -9.74
C ASP A 103 12.86 2.63 -10.78
N ALA A 104 12.68 2.27 -12.06
CA ALA A 104 13.51 2.75 -13.17
C ALA A 104 13.48 4.28 -13.31
N PHE A 105 12.30 4.90 -13.12
CA PHE A 105 12.16 6.36 -13.12
C PHE A 105 12.96 7.02 -11.99
N PHE A 106 12.88 6.50 -10.76
CA PHE A 106 13.62 7.11 -9.64
C PHE A 106 15.13 6.84 -9.73
N ASP A 107 15.56 5.68 -10.21
CA ASP A 107 16.97 5.39 -10.47
C ASP A 107 17.51 6.31 -11.58
N LEU A 108 16.78 6.50 -12.69
CA LEU A 108 17.18 7.40 -13.78
C LEU A 108 17.20 8.87 -13.35
N MET A 109 16.15 9.35 -12.66
CA MET A 109 16.11 10.72 -12.16
C MET A 109 17.25 10.98 -11.17
N LYS A 110 17.61 10.00 -10.32
CA LYS A 110 18.77 10.09 -9.44
C LYS A 110 20.08 10.19 -10.23
N ASP A 111 20.27 9.37 -11.26
CA ASP A 111 21.44 9.43 -12.14
C ASP A 111 21.56 10.80 -12.82
N LEU A 112 20.47 11.35 -13.37
CA LEU A 112 20.44 12.67 -14.01
C LEU A 112 20.71 13.81 -13.00
N ILE A 113 20.11 13.76 -11.81
CA ILE A 113 20.22 14.81 -10.78
C ILE A 113 21.60 14.82 -10.08
N ILE A 114 22.16 13.64 -9.78
CA ILE A 114 23.33 13.49 -8.90
C ILE A 114 24.59 13.02 -9.67
N GLY A 115 24.42 12.10 -10.62
CA GLY A 115 25.53 11.49 -11.36
C GLY A 115 26.00 12.34 -12.54
N VAL A 116 25.05 12.82 -13.34
CA VAL A 116 25.29 13.68 -14.52
C VAL A 116 25.14 15.17 -14.17
N GLN A 117 24.28 15.49 -13.19
CA GLN A 117 24.05 16.84 -12.66
C GLN A 117 23.43 17.83 -13.67
N VAL A 118 22.67 17.31 -14.64
CA VAL A 118 22.16 18.06 -15.81
C VAL A 118 21.47 19.38 -15.46
N PHE A 119 20.74 19.43 -14.34
CA PHE A 119 19.98 20.61 -13.91
C PHE A 119 20.82 21.74 -13.27
N GLN A 120 22.15 21.65 -13.31
CA GLN A 120 23.03 22.81 -13.10
C GLN A 120 23.13 23.69 -14.36
N ASP A 121 22.66 23.22 -15.52
CA ASP A 121 22.39 24.10 -16.66
C ASP A 121 21.27 25.09 -16.31
N LYS A 122 21.56 26.37 -16.51
CA LYS A 122 20.69 27.50 -16.16
C LYS A 122 19.43 27.59 -17.02
N ASN A 123 19.31 26.80 -18.10
CA ASN A 123 18.17 26.77 -19.00
C ASN A 123 17.38 25.47 -18.91
N PHE A 124 16.43 25.41 -17.98
CA PHE A 124 15.49 24.28 -17.83
C PHE A 124 14.70 23.95 -19.12
N GLY A 125 14.59 24.89 -20.07
CA GLY A 125 13.97 24.65 -21.38
C GLY A 125 14.71 23.63 -22.26
N LYS A 126 16.03 23.45 -22.09
CA LYS A 126 16.81 22.43 -22.82
C LYS A 126 16.24 21.02 -22.62
N PHE A 127 15.78 20.71 -21.40
CA PHE A 127 15.27 19.38 -21.04
C PHE A 127 13.93 19.01 -21.66
N SER A 128 13.24 19.94 -22.35
CA SER A 128 11.92 19.69 -22.96
C SER A 128 11.90 18.51 -23.94
N LEU A 129 12.92 18.37 -24.80
CA LEU A 129 13.03 17.23 -25.71
C LEU A 129 13.33 15.93 -24.95
N GLY A 130 14.27 15.96 -24.01
CA GLY A 130 14.58 14.81 -23.16
C GLY A 130 13.35 14.31 -22.39
N PHE A 131 12.58 15.21 -21.79
CA PHE A 131 11.34 14.88 -21.08
C PHE A 131 10.27 14.29 -22.00
N HIS A 132 10.11 14.80 -23.22
CA HIS A 132 9.18 14.21 -24.20
C HIS A 132 9.52 12.76 -24.53
N GLU A 133 10.81 12.42 -24.67
CA GLU A 133 11.24 11.03 -24.88
C GLU A 133 11.11 10.17 -23.61
N LEU A 134 11.39 10.74 -22.42
CA LEU A 134 11.09 10.08 -21.14
C LEU A 134 9.61 9.72 -21.01
N GLU A 135 8.69 10.58 -21.46
CA GLU A 135 7.23 10.35 -21.37
C GLU A 135 6.74 9.18 -22.25
N LYS A 136 7.43 8.85 -23.35
CA LYS A 136 7.10 7.67 -24.17
C LYS A 136 7.37 6.37 -23.40
N VAL A 137 8.49 6.31 -22.68
CA VAL A 137 8.91 5.13 -21.90
C VAL A 137 8.17 5.06 -20.55
N PHE A 138 8.01 6.20 -19.88
CA PHE A 138 7.27 6.35 -18.62
C PHE A 138 5.79 6.74 -18.84
N LYS A 139 5.17 6.07 -19.82
CA LYS A 139 3.74 6.06 -20.22
C LYS A 139 2.80 6.71 -19.17
N PRO A 140 2.58 8.04 -19.20
CA PRO A 140 1.96 8.75 -18.08
C PRO A 140 0.46 8.47 -17.92
N ASP A 141 -0.18 7.91 -18.94
CA ASP A 141 -1.59 7.51 -18.91
C ASP A 141 -1.78 6.04 -18.52
N CYS A 142 -0.71 5.24 -18.45
CA CYS A 142 -0.77 3.84 -18.03
C CYS A 142 -1.10 3.76 -16.53
N THR A 143 -2.30 3.27 -16.20
CA THR A 143 -2.83 3.19 -14.82
C THR A 143 -2.41 1.93 -14.05
N GLU A 144 -1.97 0.89 -14.76
CA GLU A 144 -1.50 -0.36 -14.17
C GLU A 144 0.03 -0.32 -13.94
N PRO A 145 0.53 -0.84 -12.81
CA PRO A 145 1.97 -1.01 -12.62
C PRO A 145 2.57 -1.93 -13.69
N TYR A 146 3.72 -1.56 -14.24
CA TYR A 146 4.44 -2.37 -15.22
C TYR A 146 5.95 -2.44 -14.94
N PHE A 147 6.60 -3.45 -15.50
CA PHE A 147 8.04 -3.59 -15.61
C PHE A 147 8.51 -3.14 -16.99
N ILE A 148 9.72 -2.58 -17.07
CA ILE A 148 10.41 -2.15 -18.30
C ILE A 148 11.70 -2.96 -18.45
N LYS A 149 12.03 -3.40 -19.67
CA LYS A 149 13.30 -4.03 -20.02
C LYS A 149 14.48 -3.10 -19.73
N THR A 150 15.49 -3.55 -19.00
CA THR A 150 16.59 -2.68 -18.53
C THR A 150 17.35 -2.00 -19.66
N GLN A 151 17.54 -2.71 -20.78
CA GLN A 151 18.20 -2.20 -21.98
C GLN A 151 17.54 -0.91 -22.52
N ALA A 152 16.20 -0.82 -22.48
CA ALA A 152 15.48 0.37 -22.93
C ALA A 152 15.73 1.58 -21.99
N ILE A 153 15.94 1.33 -20.69
CA ILE A 153 16.31 2.37 -19.72
C ILE A 153 17.77 2.81 -19.90
N GLU A 154 18.66 1.88 -20.24
CA GLU A 154 20.08 2.17 -20.51
C GLU A 154 20.26 2.99 -21.79
N GLN A 155 19.54 2.65 -22.87
CA GLN A 155 19.49 3.45 -24.11
C GLN A 155 18.86 4.84 -23.88
N LEU A 156 17.77 4.93 -23.11
CA LEU A 156 17.13 6.19 -22.76
C LEU A 156 18.05 7.10 -21.94
N ARG A 157 18.85 6.52 -21.04
CA ARG A 157 19.87 7.23 -20.26
C ARG A 157 20.95 7.81 -21.16
N GLU A 158 21.47 7.04 -22.11
CA GLU A 158 22.45 7.51 -23.10
C GLU A 158 21.88 8.63 -23.98
N PHE A 159 20.66 8.45 -24.51
CA PHE A 159 19.99 9.49 -25.29
C PHE A 159 19.82 10.79 -24.50
N VAL A 160 19.31 10.73 -23.26
CA VAL A 160 19.12 11.95 -22.47
C VAL A 160 20.44 12.63 -22.19
N VAL A 161 21.50 11.91 -21.80
CA VAL A 161 22.83 12.52 -21.57
C VAL A 161 23.31 13.27 -22.81
N ILE A 162 23.24 12.66 -24.00
CA ILE A 162 23.65 13.30 -25.27
C ILE A 162 22.74 14.50 -25.60
N ALA A 163 21.43 14.39 -25.39
CA ALA A 163 20.48 15.48 -25.63
C ALA A 163 20.56 16.62 -24.60
N THR A 164 21.28 16.43 -23.50
CA THR A 164 21.52 17.42 -22.44
C THR A 164 22.98 17.80 -22.29
N ASP A 165 23.85 17.43 -23.24
CA ASP A 165 25.29 17.60 -23.08
C ASP A 165 25.67 19.07 -22.90
N HIS A 166 26.70 19.31 -22.09
CA HIS A 166 27.12 20.65 -21.68
C HIS A 166 28.17 21.21 -22.65
N ASP A 167 28.22 22.54 -22.79
CA ASP A 167 29.36 23.19 -23.44
C ASP A 167 30.64 22.89 -22.63
N GLU A 168 31.74 22.44 -23.26
CA GLU A 168 32.91 21.82 -22.61
C GLU A 168 33.60 22.67 -21.50
N ASP A 169 33.33 23.97 -21.43
CA ASP A 169 33.87 24.91 -20.42
C ASP A 169 33.12 24.86 -19.06
N ASP A 170 31.84 24.46 -19.00
CA ASP A 170 30.99 24.62 -17.81
C ASP A 170 31.10 23.39 -16.86
N GLN A 171 32.14 23.36 -16.02
CA GLN A 171 32.32 22.29 -15.01
C GLN A 171 31.25 22.34 -13.91
N ALA A 172 30.42 21.28 -13.84
CA ALA A 172 29.38 21.13 -12.82
C ALA A 172 29.96 21.14 -11.38
N THR A 173 29.26 21.85 -10.48
CA THR A 173 29.68 22.04 -9.09
C THR A 173 29.32 20.81 -8.25
N MET A 174 30.30 20.28 -7.52
CA MET A 174 30.12 19.07 -6.72
C MET A 174 29.50 19.37 -5.34
N ILE A 175 28.56 18.51 -4.91
CA ILE A 175 27.94 18.56 -3.58
C ILE A 175 29.02 18.40 -2.50
N ARG A 176 29.12 19.39 -1.61
CA ARG A 176 30.12 19.43 -0.54
C ARG A 176 29.83 18.41 0.56
N ASN A 177 30.87 18.02 1.28
CA ASN A 177 30.73 17.16 2.45
C ASN A 177 30.01 17.89 3.61
N ALA A 178 29.11 17.19 4.30
CA ALA A 178 28.60 17.64 5.59
C ALA A 178 29.72 17.60 6.64
N LYS A 179 29.59 18.42 7.68
CA LYS A 179 30.56 18.47 8.79
C LYS A 179 30.33 17.30 9.77
N SER A 180 31.21 17.16 10.77
CA SER A 180 31.09 16.14 11.82
C SER A 180 29.92 16.38 12.78
N ASP A 181 29.46 17.62 12.92
CA ASP A 181 28.19 18.04 13.56
C ASP A 181 26.98 17.97 12.60
N GLY A 182 27.21 17.62 11.33
CA GLY A 182 26.21 17.37 10.30
C GLY A 182 25.93 18.57 9.41
N PHE A 183 24.65 18.79 9.09
CA PHE A 183 24.16 19.96 8.36
C PHE A 183 22.76 20.38 8.85
N THR A 184 22.45 21.68 8.73
CA THR A 184 21.16 22.30 9.08
C THR A 184 20.34 22.65 7.82
N LEU A 185 19.08 23.06 7.99
CA LEU A 185 18.26 23.63 6.91
C LEU A 185 18.97 24.79 6.18
N GLN A 186 19.68 25.67 6.89
CA GLN A 186 20.41 26.76 6.25
C GLN A 186 21.62 26.24 5.47
N ASN A 187 22.27 25.15 5.90
CA ASN A 187 23.32 24.51 5.11
C ASN A 187 22.75 23.89 3.83
N LEU A 188 21.56 23.27 3.87
CA LEU A 188 20.88 22.77 2.67
C LEU A 188 20.57 23.91 1.69
N LYS A 189 19.98 25.02 2.14
CA LYS A 189 19.72 26.21 1.29
C LYS A 189 21.02 26.78 0.69
N ASN A 190 22.07 26.92 1.51
CA ASN A 190 23.40 27.35 1.05
C ASN A 190 24.06 26.36 0.07
N GLU A 191 23.66 25.08 0.06
CA GLU A 191 24.14 24.08 -0.89
C GLU A 191 23.37 24.16 -2.21
N LEU A 192 22.04 24.26 -2.17
CA LEU A 192 21.21 24.46 -3.37
C LEU A 192 21.63 25.73 -4.14
N ASN A 193 21.96 26.81 -3.42
CA ASN A 193 22.51 28.04 -4.00
C ASN A 193 23.99 27.90 -4.47
N HIS A 194 24.77 26.97 -3.91
CA HIS A 194 26.15 26.73 -4.35
C HIS A 194 26.18 26.01 -5.71
N LEU A 195 25.23 25.10 -5.92
CA LEU A 195 25.12 24.23 -7.10
C LEU A 195 24.45 24.93 -8.32
N GLY A 196 24.22 26.25 -8.29
CA GLY A 196 23.54 26.97 -9.38
C GLY A 196 22.09 26.55 -9.64
N LEU A 197 21.46 25.84 -8.70
CA LEU A 197 20.14 25.22 -8.93
C LEU A 197 18.98 26.22 -8.85
N LYS A 198 19.19 27.47 -8.40
CA LYS A 198 18.16 28.51 -8.40
C LYS A 198 17.88 29.03 -9.80
N GLU A 199 18.87 28.98 -10.67
CA GLU A 199 18.77 29.42 -12.05
C GLU A 199 17.88 28.47 -12.88
N ALA A 200 18.04 27.16 -12.68
CA ALA A 200 17.11 26.16 -13.22
C ALA A 200 15.76 26.16 -12.45
N PHE A 201 15.81 26.25 -11.11
CA PHE A 201 14.67 26.09 -10.20
C PHE A 201 14.56 27.22 -9.14
N PRO A 202 14.01 28.40 -9.48
CA PRO A 202 13.86 29.49 -8.51
C PRO A 202 13.08 29.12 -7.24
N GLU A 203 12.15 28.16 -7.34
CA GLU A 203 11.31 27.65 -6.25
C GLU A 203 12.03 26.68 -5.28
N ILE A 204 13.27 26.25 -5.58
CA ILE A 204 13.89 25.09 -4.91
C ILE A 204 14.09 25.24 -3.39
N GLU A 205 14.22 26.48 -2.89
CA GLU A 205 14.34 26.74 -1.45
C GLU A 205 13.00 26.66 -0.69
N GLU A 206 11.87 26.70 -1.38
CA GLU A 206 10.53 26.48 -0.80
C GLU A 206 10.35 25.00 -0.40
N HIS A 207 11.03 24.10 -1.11
CA HIS A 207 10.98 22.66 -0.86
C HIS A 207 11.96 22.22 0.26
N ALA A 208 13.00 23.02 0.51
CA ALA A 208 14.11 22.66 1.39
C ALA A 208 13.71 22.36 2.85
N GLU A 209 12.71 23.06 3.39
CA GLU A 209 12.28 22.91 4.79
C GLU A 209 11.64 21.54 5.06
N MET A 210 10.59 21.19 4.31
CA MET A 210 9.91 19.91 4.41
C MET A 210 10.83 18.73 4.01
N VAL A 211 11.74 18.92 3.03
CA VAL A 211 12.75 17.91 2.70
C VAL A 211 13.74 17.72 3.84
N TYR A 212 14.21 18.80 4.49
CA TYR A 212 15.09 18.74 5.66
C TYR A 212 14.42 18.00 6.82
N GLU A 213 13.18 18.33 7.17
CA GLU A 213 12.41 17.62 8.19
C GLU A 213 12.25 16.12 7.88
N HIS A 214 12.06 15.77 6.60
CA HIS A 214 11.98 14.37 6.20
C HIS A 214 13.31 13.64 6.40
N VAL A 215 14.43 14.20 5.94
CA VAL A 215 15.74 13.52 6.11
C VAL A 215 16.16 13.47 7.58
N ASP A 216 15.90 14.50 8.38
CA ASP A 216 16.21 14.46 9.82
C ASP A 216 15.36 13.42 10.58
N ARG A 217 14.08 13.26 10.20
CA ARG A 217 13.20 12.21 10.72
C ARG A 217 13.61 10.80 10.27
N CYS A 218 14.26 10.67 9.12
CA CYS A 218 14.67 9.41 8.52
C CYS A 218 16.16 9.05 8.73
N LYS A 219 16.94 9.91 9.41
CA LYS A 219 18.39 9.71 9.61
C LYS A 219 18.70 8.45 10.41
N LYS A 220 19.86 7.86 10.12
CA LYS A 220 20.34 6.63 10.79
C LYS A 220 21.31 6.90 11.95
N GLU A 221 21.90 8.08 12.00
CA GLU A 221 22.87 8.50 13.02
C GLU A 221 22.35 9.71 13.79
N LYS A 222 23.08 10.12 14.84
CA LYS A 222 22.77 11.32 15.64
C LYS A 222 22.68 12.61 14.78
N TYR A 223 23.56 12.72 13.78
CA TYR A 223 23.69 13.88 12.91
C TYR A 223 23.48 13.49 11.43
N LEU A 224 22.97 14.42 10.63
CA LEU A 224 22.80 14.26 9.18
C LEU A 224 24.16 14.32 8.46
N ARG A 225 24.49 13.31 7.64
CA ARG A 225 25.80 13.18 6.97
C ARG A 225 25.73 13.61 5.50
N THR A 226 26.88 13.61 4.81
CA THR A 226 26.96 13.82 3.35
C THR A 226 25.97 12.96 2.57
N CYS A 227 25.86 11.65 2.86
CA CYS A 227 24.93 10.78 2.12
C CYS A 227 23.45 11.06 2.40
N ASP A 228 23.14 11.80 3.47
CA ASP A 228 21.79 12.27 3.79
C ASP A 228 21.54 13.69 3.19
N LEU A 229 22.61 14.47 2.92
CA LEU A 229 22.59 15.72 2.15
C LEU A 229 22.36 15.46 0.65
N PHE A 230 23.05 14.46 0.08
CA PHE A 230 22.79 13.98 -1.28
C PHE A 230 21.33 13.54 -1.45
N ASP A 231 20.79 12.77 -0.50
CA ASP A 231 19.37 12.37 -0.51
C ASP A 231 18.42 13.58 -0.39
N ALA A 232 18.83 14.70 0.21
CA ALA A 232 18.03 15.93 0.32
C ALA A 232 18.08 16.79 -0.96
N VAL A 233 19.26 17.02 -1.53
CA VAL A 233 19.45 17.76 -2.79
C VAL A 233 18.71 17.07 -3.94
N GLU A 234 18.77 15.74 -4.00
CA GLU A 234 17.97 14.90 -4.90
C GLU A 234 16.47 15.23 -4.82
N LYS A 235 15.91 15.29 -3.60
CA LYS A 235 14.47 15.46 -3.38
C LYS A 235 13.98 16.88 -3.63
N CYS A 236 14.80 17.89 -3.36
CA CYS A 236 14.45 19.28 -3.70
C CYS A 236 14.28 19.43 -5.22
N GLN A 237 15.26 18.96 -6.03
CA GLN A 237 15.16 19.01 -7.49
C GLN A 237 14.02 18.16 -8.04
N LEU A 238 13.85 16.93 -7.53
CA LEU A 238 12.79 16.00 -7.93
C LEU A 238 11.38 16.58 -7.70
N LEU A 239 11.19 17.36 -6.63
CA LEU A 239 9.93 18.06 -6.38
C LEU A 239 9.67 19.17 -7.41
N CYS A 240 10.68 19.97 -7.77
CA CYS A 240 10.57 20.98 -8.83
C CYS A 240 10.21 20.32 -10.16
N ILE A 241 10.91 19.26 -10.55
CA ILE A 241 10.65 18.49 -11.78
C ILE A 241 9.21 17.95 -11.81
N LEU A 242 8.75 17.31 -10.73
CA LEU A 242 7.40 16.74 -10.68
C LEU A 242 6.30 17.81 -10.63
N ASN A 243 6.55 18.99 -10.06
CA ASN A 243 5.59 20.09 -10.09
C ASN A 243 5.56 20.81 -11.46
N ARG A 244 6.68 20.83 -12.20
CA ARG A 244 6.79 21.41 -13.55
C ARG A 244 6.37 20.47 -14.68
N VAL A 245 6.43 19.15 -14.48
CA VAL A 245 6.09 18.14 -15.50
C VAL A 245 4.90 17.29 -15.01
N PRO A 246 3.64 17.72 -15.26
CA PRO A 246 2.44 17.02 -14.80
C PRO A 246 2.30 15.58 -15.31
N ASN A 247 2.94 15.24 -16.43
CA ASN A 247 2.97 13.89 -16.97
C ASN A 247 3.78 12.93 -16.09
N PHE A 248 4.98 13.32 -15.63
CA PHE A 248 5.73 12.54 -14.63
C PHE A 248 4.97 12.44 -13.29
N LYS A 249 4.30 13.50 -12.86
CA LYS A 249 3.45 13.48 -11.67
C LYS A 249 2.26 12.51 -11.81
N ARG A 250 1.67 12.43 -13.01
CA ARG A 250 0.59 11.47 -13.35
C ARG A 250 1.10 10.03 -13.41
N PHE A 251 2.25 9.81 -14.05
CA PHE A 251 2.97 8.53 -14.06
C PHE A 251 3.26 8.03 -12.64
N ILE A 252 3.89 8.86 -11.79
CA ILE A 252 4.22 8.52 -10.41
C ILE A 252 2.97 8.19 -9.57
N HIS A 253 1.84 8.86 -9.79
CA HIS A 253 0.59 8.46 -9.15
C HIS A 253 0.11 7.08 -9.62
N ASN A 254 0.00 6.91 -10.94
CA ASN A 254 -0.54 5.69 -11.53
C ASN A 254 0.31 4.45 -11.15
N GLN A 255 1.63 4.57 -11.21
CA GLN A 255 2.58 3.54 -10.79
C GLN A 255 2.76 3.43 -9.26
N LYS A 256 1.82 4.00 -8.47
CA LYS A 256 1.73 3.88 -7.00
C LYS A 256 2.98 4.41 -6.25
N GLY A 257 3.68 5.37 -6.85
CA GLY A 257 4.97 5.89 -6.41
C GLY A 257 4.95 7.12 -5.51
N CYS A 258 3.84 7.87 -5.41
CA CYS A 258 3.79 9.20 -4.75
C CYS A 258 4.44 9.23 -3.35
N ALA A 259 4.19 8.22 -2.50
CA ALA A 259 4.71 8.14 -1.14
C ALA A 259 6.25 8.04 -1.04
N ARG A 260 6.97 7.90 -2.16
CA ARG A 260 8.44 7.92 -2.23
C ARG A 260 9.02 9.34 -2.31
N VAL A 261 8.19 10.35 -2.62
CA VAL A 261 8.60 11.75 -2.74
C VAL A 261 7.96 12.55 -1.59
N PRO A 262 8.73 12.92 -0.56
CA PRO A 262 8.21 13.67 0.58
C PRO A 262 7.57 14.98 0.13
N GLY A 263 6.37 15.29 0.64
CA GLY A 263 5.67 16.56 0.36
C GLY A 263 5.22 16.77 -1.09
N LEU A 264 5.27 15.74 -1.95
CA LEU A 264 4.63 15.78 -3.26
C LEU A 264 3.10 15.82 -3.11
N LYS A 265 2.55 17.03 -3.06
CA LYS A 265 1.09 17.27 -3.16
C LYS A 265 0.55 16.59 -4.41
N CYS A 266 -0.46 15.75 -4.27
CA CYS A 266 -1.02 14.96 -5.35
C CYS A 266 -2.54 14.87 -5.22
N ASP A 267 -3.23 15.62 -6.06
CA ASP A 267 -4.68 15.80 -6.10
C ASP A 267 -5.44 14.46 -6.18
N LYS A 268 -4.84 13.44 -6.80
CA LYS A 268 -5.40 12.08 -6.94
C LYS A 268 -5.17 11.18 -5.71
N CYS A 269 -4.20 11.52 -4.85
CA CYS A 269 -3.97 10.85 -3.56
C CYS A 269 -4.82 11.53 -2.48
N GLU A 270 -4.81 12.86 -2.40
CA GLU A 270 -5.57 13.64 -1.42
C GLU A 270 -7.07 13.30 -1.48
N LYS A 271 -7.66 13.29 -2.68
CA LYS A 271 -9.07 12.87 -2.89
C LYS A 271 -9.35 11.40 -2.56
N LYS A 272 -8.33 10.52 -2.58
CA LYS A 272 -8.46 9.12 -2.15
C LYS A 272 -8.39 8.98 -0.63
N GLU A 273 -7.58 9.81 0.04
CA GLU A 273 -7.51 9.88 1.50
C GLU A 273 -8.86 10.39 2.04
N GLU A 274 -9.37 11.54 1.56
CA GLU A 274 -10.70 12.07 1.88
C GLU A 274 -11.83 11.03 1.70
N THR A 275 -11.89 10.37 0.53
CA THR A 275 -12.93 9.37 0.27
C THR A 275 -12.75 8.09 1.08
N SER A 276 -11.52 7.69 1.41
CA SER A 276 -11.27 6.57 2.33
C SER A 276 -11.63 6.90 3.78
N GLU A 277 -11.42 8.12 4.26
CA GLU A 277 -11.86 8.54 5.59
C GLU A 277 -13.39 8.55 5.69
N ILE A 278 -14.07 9.04 4.65
CA ILE A 278 -15.53 8.96 4.53
C ILE A 278 -15.99 7.50 4.54
N GLN A 279 -15.40 6.62 3.73
CA GLN A 279 -15.75 5.19 3.71
C GLN A 279 -15.50 4.49 5.05
N ASN A 280 -14.35 4.71 5.68
CA ASN A 280 -14.04 4.20 7.02
C ASN A 280 -15.05 4.72 8.06
N SER A 281 -15.50 5.97 7.96
CA SER A 281 -16.53 6.52 8.86
C SER A 281 -17.90 5.86 8.65
N MET A 282 -18.28 5.59 7.39
CA MET A 282 -19.53 4.92 7.03
C MET A 282 -19.53 3.45 7.45
N GLU A 283 -18.41 2.74 7.28
CA GLU A 283 -18.26 1.35 7.72
C GLU A 283 -18.33 1.25 9.27
N ASN A 284 -17.68 2.17 9.99
CA ASN A 284 -17.81 2.28 11.44
C ASN A 284 -19.24 2.60 11.91
N LEU A 285 -20.04 3.32 11.12
CA LEU A 285 -21.46 3.55 11.39
C LEU A 285 -22.31 2.31 11.10
N GLN A 286 -22.04 1.58 10.02
CA GLN A 286 -22.72 0.33 9.68
C GLN A 286 -22.44 -0.78 10.72
N ILE A 287 -21.20 -0.91 11.20
CA ILE A 287 -20.84 -1.86 12.28
C ILE A 287 -21.67 -1.56 13.54
N LYS A 288 -21.74 -0.29 13.97
CA LYS A 288 -22.54 0.14 15.13
C LYS A 288 -24.06 -0.04 14.92
N GLY A 289 -24.54 0.00 13.67
CA GLY A 289 -25.91 -0.36 13.31
C GLY A 289 -26.16 -1.86 13.50
N ASN A 290 -25.30 -2.70 12.92
CA ASN A 290 -25.40 -4.16 12.97
C ASN A 290 -25.26 -4.72 14.40
N GLU A 291 -24.47 -4.07 15.27
CA GLU A 291 -24.38 -4.42 16.69
C GLU A 291 -25.70 -4.14 17.43
N LYS A 292 -26.30 -2.96 17.22
CA LYS A 292 -27.60 -2.61 17.80
C LYS A 292 -28.73 -3.51 17.31
N GLU A 293 -28.73 -3.88 16.03
CA GLU A 293 -29.76 -4.79 15.50
C GLU A 293 -29.64 -6.20 16.10
N LYS A 294 -28.42 -6.71 16.30
CA LYS A 294 -28.17 -7.98 17.01
C LYS A 294 -28.63 -7.92 18.47
N GLU A 295 -28.39 -6.81 19.16
CA GLU A 295 -28.86 -6.64 20.54
C GLU A 295 -30.39 -6.57 20.61
N LEU A 296 -31.04 -5.87 19.67
CA LEU A 296 -32.50 -5.80 19.57
C LEU A 296 -33.10 -7.18 19.30
N LYS A 297 -32.54 -7.95 18.34
CA LYS A 297 -32.94 -9.33 18.04
C LYS A 297 -32.90 -10.22 19.29
N LYS A 298 -31.80 -10.12 20.06
CA LYS A 298 -31.62 -10.90 21.28
C LYS A 298 -32.66 -10.56 22.36
N ARG A 299 -33.00 -9.28 22.54
CA ARG A 299 -34.06 -8.83 23.46
C ARG A 299 -35.45 -9.30 23.00
N GLU A 300 -35.68 -9.35 21.69
CA GLU A 300 -36.94 -9.85 21.10
C GLU A 300 -37.09 -11.37 21.29
N ASP A 301 -36.03 -12.15 21.07
CA ASP A 301 -35.97 -13.58 21.39
C ASP A 301 -36.20 -13.88 22.88
N GLU A 302 -35.68 -13.03 23.78
CA GLU A 302 -35.84 -13.16 25.22
C GLU A 302 -37.28 -12.84 25.67
N MET A 303 -37.86 -11.76 25.13
CA MET A 303 -39.28 -11.41 25.33
C MET A 303 -40.23 -12.50 24.84
N ASN A 304 -39.92 -13.16 23.72
CA ASN A 304 -40.74 -14.26 23.20
C ASN A 304 -40.70 -15.50 24.11
N ARG A 305 -39.55 -15.87 24.67
CA ARG A 305 -39.42 -16.98 25.64
C ARG A 305 -40.23 -16.72 26.91
N LEU A 306 -40.12 -15.52 27.48
CA LEU A 306 -40.89 -15.10 28.66
C LEU A 306 -42.40 -15.12 28.39
N LYS A 307 -42.82 -14.76 27.17
CA LYS A 307 -44.22 -14.78 26.75
C LYS A 307 -44.79 -16.20 26.62
N GLU A 308 -44.00 -17.16 26.13
CA GLU A 308 -44.39 -18.58 26.17
C GLU A 308 -44.47 -19.13 27.60
N GLU A 309 -43.50 -18.80 28.45
CA GLU A 309 -43.44 -19.28 29.83
C GLU A 309 -44.64 -18.79 30.64
N LEU A 310 -45.00 -17.51 30.50
CA LEU A 310 -46.23 -16.93 31.04
C LEU A 310 -47.50 -17.61 30.51
N ASN A 311 -47.49 -18.15 29.28
CA ASN A 311 -48.64 -18.89 28.74
C ASN A 311 -48.73 -20.30 29.36
N ARG A 312 -47.61 -21.01 29.45
CA ARG A 312 -47.50 -22.31 30.14
C ARG A 312 -47.93 -22.21 31.61
N GLU A 313 -47.64 -21.10 32.28
CA GLU A 313 -48.09 -20.86 33.67
C GLU A 313 -49.59 -20.57 33.78
N LYS A 314 -50.17 -19.78 32.86
CA LYS A 314 -51.63 -19.57 32.78
C LYS A 314 -52.40 -20.88 32.55
N GLU A 315 -51.86 -21.77 31.72
CA GLU A 315 -52.45 -23.10 31.47
C GLU A 315 -52.45 -23.96 32.74
N ARG A 316 -51.34 -24.03 33.48
CA ARG A 316 -51.28 -24.69 34.80
C ARG A 316 -52.30 -24.11 35.77
N LEU A 317 -52.36 -22.79 35.87
CA LEU A 317 -53.25 -22.09 36.82
C LEU A 317 -54.73 -22.26 36.47
N ASN A 318 -55.07 -22.43 35.19
CA ASN A 318 -56.42 -22.83 34.77
C ASN A 318 -56.72 -24.30 35.10
N LEU A 319 -55.78 -25.23 34.86
CA LEU A 319 -55.94 -26.64 35.25
C LEU A 319 -56.09 -26.79 36.77
N GLU A 320 -55.40 -25.98 37.55
CA GLU A 320 -55.50 -25.93 39.02
C GLU A 320 -56.84 -25.35 39.48
N LYS A 321 -57.39 -24.34 38.80
CA LYS A 321 -58.79 -23.90 39.01
C LYS A 321 -59.78 -25.02 38.70
N GLU A 322 -59.57 -25.79 37.64
CA GLU A 322 -60.44 -26.91 37.27
C GLU A 322 -60.42 -28.02 38.34
N LYS A 323 -59.22 -28.40 38.81
CA LYS A 323 -59.05 -29.31 39.95
C LYS A 323 -59.71 -28.79 41.21
N ASN A 324 -59.58 -27.49 41.54
CA ASN A 324 -60.20 -26.91 42.72
C ASN A 324 -61.74 -26.89 42.63
N LYS A 325 -62.33 -26.70 41.44
CA LYS A 325 -63.80 -26.90 41.25
C LYS A 325 -64.19 -28.36 41.50
N MET A 326 -63.44 -29.32 40.96
CA MET A 326 -63.72 -30.75 41.17
C MET A 326 -63.61 -31.10 42.66
N LEU A 327 -62.54 -30.68 43.34
CA LEU A 327 -62.35 -30.87 44.78
C LEU A 327 -63.45 -30.20 45.61
N GLN A 328 -63.99 -29.05 45.20
CA GLN A 328 -65.15 -28.43 45.86
C GLN A 328 -66.44 -29.23 45.65
N ALA A 329 -66.69 -29.77 44.46
CA ALA A 329 -67.84 -30.63 44.19
C ALA A 329 -67.72 -31.99 44.91
N GLU A 330 -66.51 -32.52 45.04
CA GLU A 330 -66.19 -33.74 45.78
C GLU A 330 -66.29 -33.50 47.29
N LEU A 331 -65.82 -32.37 47.83
CA LEU A 331 -66.10 -31.92 49.20
C LEU A 331 -67.60 -31.73 49.47
N PHE A 332 -68.40 -31.36 48.46
CA PHE A 332 -69.85 -31.25 48.63
C PHE A 332 -70.53 -32.63 48.71
N LYS A 333 -70.08 -33.60 47.90
CA LYS A 333 -70.48 -35.01 48.04
C LYS A 333 -70.04 -35.60 49.37
N LEU A 334 -68.75 -35.49 49.70
CA LEU A 334 -68.17 -35.97 50.95
C LEU A 334 -68.82 -35.31 52.17
N LYS A 335 -69.33 -34.06 52.08
CA LYS A 335 -70.15 -33.47 53.16
C LYS A 335 -71.57 -33.99 53.24
N ALA A 336 -72.17 -34.45 52.15
CA ALA A 336 -73.45 -35.16 52.19
C ALA A 336 -73.27 -36.59 52.72
N GLU A 337 -72.17 -37.24 52.33
CA GLU A 337 -71.77 -38.56 52.82
C GLU A 337 -71.32 -38.49 54.29
N ASP A 338 -70.61 -37.44 54.74
CA ASP A 338 -70.33 -37.15 56.16
C ASP A 338 -71.57 -36.74 56.94
N LEU A 339 -72.62 -36.18 56.32
CA LEU A 339 -73.89 -35.99 57.03
C LEU A 339 -74.58 -37.34 57.30
N GLY A 340 -74.36 -38.33 56.44
CA GLY A 340 -74.75 -39.73 56.69
C GLY A 340 -73.78 -40.48 57.60
N ASN A 341 -72.47 -40.22 57.50
CA ASN A 341 -71.41 -40.96 58.18
C ASN A 341 -71.03 -40.38 59.54
N ALA A 342 -71.24 -39.09 59.84
CA ALA A 342 -71.04 -38.54 61.19
C ALA A 342 -72.11 -39.08 62.18
N VAL A 343 -73.29 -39.45 61.67
CA VAL A 343 -74.31 -40.24 62.40
C VAL A 343 -73.78 -41.64 62.75
N ILE A 344 -72.77 -42.14 62.02
CA ILE A 344 -72.16 -43.47 62.17
C ILE A 344 -70.79 -43.39 62.90
N GLN A 345 -70.03 -42.30 62.75
CA GLN A 345 -68.68 -42.11 63.31
C GLN A 345 -68.67 -41.45 64.70
N GLN A 346 -69.76 -40.80 65.13
CA GLN A 346 -69.98 -40.54 66.56
C GLN A 346 -69.96 -41.83 67.42
N LEU A 347 -70.00 -43.02 66.81
CA LEU A 347 -69.90 -44.31 67.48
C LEU A 347 -68.48 -44.91 67.50
N LEU A 348 -67.51 -44.38 66.73
CA LEU A 348 -66.28 -45.12 66.40
C LEU A 348 -64.96 -44.30 66.42
N ASP A 349 -64.98 -42.96 66.47
CA ASP A 349 -63.75 -42.17 66.56
C ASP A 349 -63.07 -42.27 67.95
N GLY A 350 -62.10 -43.17 68.06
CA GLY A 350 -61.20 -43.30 69.21
C GLY A 350 -59.80 -43.76 68.81
N PHE A 351 -58.81 -42.88 69.01
CA PHE A 351 -57.34 -43.08 68.89
C PHE A 351 -56.77 -43.32 67.46
N ALA A 352 -55.58 -42.87 67.04
CA ALA A 352 -54.75 -41.66 67.25
C ALA A 352 -53.41 -41.78 66.42
N ASP A 353 -52.91 -40.67 65.81
CA ASP A 353 -51.49 -40.19 65.64
C ASP A 353 -50.28 -41.11 65.22
N SER A 354 -49.11 -40.67 64.65
CA SER A 354 -48.62 -39.46 63.88
C SER A 354 -47.11 -39.58 63.40
N SER A 355 -46.59 -38.72 62.48
CA SER A 355 -45.16 -38.42 62.03
C SER A 355 -44.30 -39.48 61.25
N THR A 356 -43.23 -39.26 60.42
CA THR A 356 -42.27 -38.19 59.91
C THR A 356 -40.94 -37.90 60.69
N SER A 357 -39.73 -37.50 60.17
CA SER A 357 -38.93 -37.46 58.88
C SER A 357 -37.37 -37.29 59.21
N ASN A 358 -36.29 -36.89 58.46
CA ASN A 358 -35.93 -36.27 57.13
C ASN A 358 -34.35 -36.22 56.82
N GLN A 359 -33.88 -35.77 55.61
CA GLN A 359 -32.52 -35.21 55.20
C GLN A 359 -31.20 -36.11 55.13
N LYS A 360 -29.99 -35.81 54.51
CA LYS A 360 -29.43 -34.93 53.39
C LYS A 360 -27.84 -34.96 53.24
N LYS A 361 -27.21 -34.34 52.17
CA LYS A 361 -25.77 -33.87 51.94
C LYS A 361 -24.71 -34.78 51.18
N ASP A 362 -23.46 -34.41 50.75
CA ASP A 362 -22.87 -33.32 49.86
C ASP A 362 -21.30 -33.46 49.51
N SER A 363 -20.84 -33.17 48.25
CA SER A 363 -19.50 -32.57 47.79
C SER A 363 -18.09 -33.30 47.96
N PRO A 364 -16.86 -32.74 47.59
CA PRO A 364 -16.29 -32.19 46.30
C PRO A 364 -14.75 -32.42 45.92
N THR A 365 -14.31 -31.99 44.69
CA THR A 365 -12.93 -31.53 44.22
C THR A 365 -11.70 -32.52 44.11
N THR A 366 -10.45 -32.28 43.58
CA THR A 366 -9.60 -31.07 43.21
C THR A 366 -8.36 -31.30 42.25
N SER A 367 -7.90 -30.26 41.52
CA SER A 367 -6.50 -29.80 41.12
C SER A 367 -5.48 -30.46 40.13
N ASN A 368 -4.86 -29.58 39.30
CA ASN A 368 -3.44 -29.50 38.81
C ASN A 368 -2.89 -30.42 37.68
N SER A 369 -1.77 -30.14 36.95
CA SER A 369 -1.14 -28.88 36.41
C SER A 369 0.19 -29.18 35.62
N SER A 370 0.52 -28.56 34.46
CA SER A 370 1.84 -28.71 33.78
C SER A 370 2.20 -27.68 32.66
N SER A 371 3.46 -27.68 32.17
CA SER A 371 4.08 -26.90 31.06
C SER A 371 5.45 -27.57 30.65
N ILE A 372 6.40 -27.14 29.76
CA ILE A 372 6.81 -25.91 29.02
C ILE A 372 7.56 -26.35 27.72
N PRO A 373 7.37 -25.78 26.49
CA PRO A 373 8.52 -25.20 25.71
C PRO A 373 8.20 -24.12 24.62
N ASP A 374 9.22 -23.52 23.99
CA ASP A 374 9.14 -22.42 23.00
C ASP A 374 9.05 -22.81 21.49
N LYS A 375 8.02 -22.32 20.80
CA LYS A 375 8.06 -21.85 19.39
C LYS A 375 7.11 -20.65 19.23
N CYS A 376 7.52 -19.59 18.53
CA CYS A 376 6.65 -18.40 18.35
C CYS A 376 5.55 -18.65 17.31
N LEU A 377 4.39 -19.18 17.74
CA LEU A 377 3.24 -19.50 16.87
C LEU A 377 2.71 -18.30 16.06
N ILE A 378 2.89 -17.06 16.55
CA ILE A 378 2.42 -15.83 15.89
C ILE A 378 2.98 -15.72 14.47
N CYS A 379 4.25 -16.11 14.27
CA CYS A 379 4.90 -16.10 12.96
C CYS A 379 4.36 -17.16 11.99
N SER A 380 3.70 -18.20 12.50
CA SER A 380 3.11 -19.29 11.70
C SER A 380 1.63 -19.08 11.39
N THR A 381 0.89 -18.37 12.25
CA THR A 381 -0.55 -18.13 12.05
C THR A 381 -0.84 -16.84 11.26
N LYS A 382 -0.12 -15.74 11.52
CA LYS A 382 -0.39 -14.44 10.85
C LYS A 382 -0.04 -14.39 9.35
N ILE A 383 0.58 -15.42 8.78
CA ILE A 383 0.81 -15.53 7.34
C ILE A 383 -0.49 -15.91 6.58
N ARG A 384 -1.54 -16.39 7.28
CA ARG A 384 -2.81 -16.86 6.67
C ARG A 384 -3.97 -15.87 6.71
N SER A 385 -3.75 -14.61 7.12
CA SER A 385 -4.79 -13.57 7.17
C SER A 385 -4.53 -12.48 6.11
N PRO A 386 -5.43 -12.24 5.13
CA PRO A 386 -5.23 -11.22 4.09
C PRO A 386 -5.14 -9.77 4.63
N THR A 387 -5.64 -9.52 5.84
CA THR A 387 -5.90 -8.18 6.39
C THR A 387 -4.81 -7.68 7.33
N VAL A 388 -3.59 -7.43 6.81
CA VAL A 388 -2.51 -6.80 7.60
C VAL A 388 -1.77 -5.70 6.83
N ASN A 389 -2.20 -4.45 7.02
CA ASN A 389 -1.39 -3.28 6.67
C ASN A 389 -0.22 -3.12 7.67
N ASN A 390 0.96 -2.76 7.13
CA ASN A 390 2.20 -2.32 7.80
C ASN A 390 2.26 -2.46 9.34
N THR A 391 2.50 -3.68 9.84
CA THR A 391 2.97 -3.89 11.22
C THR A 391 4.25 -4.72 11.25
N SER A 392 5.20 -4.33 12.10
CA SER A 392 6.41 -5.10 12.37
C SER A 392 6.18 -6.10 13.50
N CYS A 393 6.86 -7.26 13.46
CA CYS A 393 6.78 -8.22 14.55
C CYS A 393 7.49 -7.67 15.81
N PRO A 394 6.83 -7.55 16.98
CA PRO A 394 7.47 -7.02 18.19
C PRO A 394 8.73 -7.79 18.62
N SER A 395 8.72 -9.12 18.45
CA SER A 395 9.81 -10.01 18.90
C SER A 395 11.02 -10.06 17.96
N CYS A 396 10.88 -9.73 16.67
CA CYS A 396 12.00 -9.84 15.70
C CYS A 396 12.17 -8.63 14.77
N LYS A 397 11.35 -7.58 14.93
CA LYS A 397 11.39 -6.27 14.25
C LYS A 397 11.36 -6.26 12.72
N ARG A 398 11.26 -7.41 12.05
CA ARG A 398 11.05 -7.51 10.59
C ARG A 398 9.72 -6.82 10.21
N ARG A 399 9.75 -6.07 9.10
CA ARG A 399 8.55 -5.57 8.40
C ARG A 399 8.13 -6.58 7.33
N PHE A 400 6.83 -6.63 7.05
CA PHE A 400 6.26 -7.41 5.95
C PHE A 400 5.65 -6.45 4.93
N HIS A 401 5.79 -6.76 3.64
CA HIS A 401 5.09 -6.12 2.53
C HIS A 401 4.66 -7.22 1.56
N ALA A 402 3.55 -7.02 0.85
CA ALA A 402 2.97 -8.04 -0.02
C ALA A 402 3.86 -8.38 -1.24
N ASN A 403 3.73 -9.61 -1.72
CA ASN A 403 4.35 -10.05 -2.97
C ASN A 403 3.63 -9.42 -4.17
N VAL A 404 4.37 -9.24 -5.27
CA VAL A 404 3.87 -8.78 -6.57
C VAL A 404 4.25 -9.83 -7.60
N THR A 405 3.33 -10.20 -8.49
CA THR A 405 3.49 -11.35 -9.39
C THR A 405 3.49 -10.90 -10.85
N ILE A 406 4.41 -11.45 -11.65
CA ILE A 406 4.44 -11.29 -13.11
C ILE A 406 3.51 -12.34 -13.70
N SER A 407 2.50 -11.92 -14.46
CA SER A 407 1.55 -12.82 -15.11
C SER A 407 2.04 -13.24 -16.49
N GLY A 408 2.54 -14.47 -16.61
CA GLY A 408 2.78 -15.12 -17.90
C GLY A 408 1.87 -16.33 -18.06
N ILE A 409 0.96 -16.32 -19.04
CA ILE A 409 0.07 -17.46 -19.35
C ILE A 409 0.52 -18.11 -20.65
N SER A 410 1.37 -19.13 -20.56
CA SER A 410 1.62 -20.04 -21.68
C SER A 410 0.53 -21.12 -21.72
N ARG A 411 -0.47 -20.95 -22.61
CA ARG A 411 -1.42 -22.01 -22.94
C ARG A 411 -0.69 -23.12 -23.71
N PHE A 412 -0.38 -24.21 -23.02
CA PHE A 412 -0.07 -25.50 -23.66
C PHE A 412 -1.32 -26.37 -23.68
N SER A 413 -1.56 -26.99 -24.84
CA SER A 413 -2.61 -27.96 -25.13
C SER A 413 -2.06 -29.02 -26.08
#